data_AF-A0A8J3CFZ4-F1
#
_entry.id   AF-A0A8J3CFZ4-F1
#
_cell.length_a   1.000
_cell.length_b   1.000
_cell.length_c   1.000
_cell.angle_alpha   90.00
_cell.angle_beta   90.00
_cell.angle_gamma   90.00
#
_symmetry.space_group_name_H-M   'P 1'
#
loop_
_entity.id
_entity.type
_entity.pdbx_description
1 polymer ?
#
loop_
_entity_poly.entity_id
_entity_poly.type
_entity_poly.pdbx_seq_one_letter_code
_entity_poly.pdbx_strand_id
1 'polypeptide(L)' 'MKQTKLSIVKAHMARNEWQEALRLAAKFPQLGDERNAVLSAHGAYTNPRFYAQIGKDIEQLKAAGRDALILRFGNV' A
#
# COMPACT_ATOMS: atom_id res chain seq x y z
N MET A 1 4.32 25.37 -0.71
CA MET A 1 3.56 24.30 -0.02
C MET A 1 4.54 23.31 0.59
N LYS A 2 4.39 22.92 1.87
CA LYS A 2 5.23 21.88 2.48
C LYS A 2 4.80 20.52 1.95
N GLN A 3 5.75 19.77 1.38
CA GLN A 3 5.51 18.38 0.98
C GLN A 3 5.34 17.54 2.25
N THR A 4 4.15 16.98 2.44
CA THR A 4 3.86 16.05 3.53
C THR A 4 4.04 14.61 3.05
N LYS A 5 4.33 13.67 3.95
CA LYS A 5 4.41 12.25 3.58
C LYS A 5 3.12 11.77 2.88
N LEU A 6 1.97 12.29 3.30
CA LEU A 6 0.69 12.02 2.64
C LEU A 6 0.64 12.55 1.20
N SER A 7 1.13 13.77 0.95
CA SER A 7 1.20 14.31 -0.41
C SER A 7 2.12 13.48 -1.32
N ILE A 8 3.19 12.89 -0.77
CA ILE A 8 4.09 11.99 -1.51
C ILE A 8 3.38 10.69 -1.85
N VAL A 9 2.64 10.09 -0.91
CA VAL A 9 1.82 8.89 -1.17
C VAL A 9 0.82 9.18 -2.30
N LYS A 10 0.09 10.31 -2.24
CA LYS A 10 -0.86 10.69 -3.30
C LYS A 10 -0.19 10.90 -4.66
N ALA A 11 1.01 11.49 -4.69
CA ALA A 11 1.78 11.65 -5.92
C ALA A 11 2.17 10.30 -6.55
N HIS A 12 2.62 9.34 -5.73
CA HIS A 12 2.91 7.98 -6.20
C HIS A 12 1.64 7.26 -6.68
N MET A 13 0.51 7.41 -5.97
CA MET A 13 -0.79 6.86 -6.41
C MET A 13 -1.19 7.41 -7.78
N ALA A 14 -1.07 8.72 -8.01
CA ALA A 14 -1.40 9.35 -9.29
C ALA A 14 -0.49 8.87 -10.45
N ARG A 15 0.72 8.44 -10.14
CA ARG A 15 1.71 7.91 -11.10
C ARG A 15 1.65 6.40 -11.28
N ASN A 16 0.68 5.71 -10.67
CA ASN A 16 0.60 4.24 -10.61
C ASN A 16 1.83 3.57 -9.96
N GLU A 17 2.59 4.30 -9.14
CA GLU A 17 3.77 3.81 -8.43
C GLU A 17 3.36 3.16 -7.10
N TRP A 18 2.55 2.10 -7.19
CA TRP A 18 1.85 1.48 -6.05
C TRP A 18 2.79 0.92 -4.98
N GLN A 19 3.92 0.34 -5.37
CA GLN A 19 4.92 -0.18 -4.43
C GLN A 19 5.46 0.94 -3.52
N GLU A 20 5.80 2.10 -4.09
CA GLU A 20 6.30 3.24 -3.31
C GLU A 20 5.20 3.88 -2.47
N ALA A 21 3.99 3.97 -3.00
CA ALA A 21 2.83 4.44 -2.24
C ALA A 21 2.59 3.56 -0.99
N LEU A 22 2.61 2.23 -1.16
CA LEU A 22 2.45 1.25 -0.06
C LEU A 22 3.61 1.30 0.95
N ARG A 23 4.86 1.40 0.46
CA ARG A 23 6.04 1.50 1.32
C ARG A 23 6.00 2.73 2.23
N LEU A 24 5.53 3.87 1.71
CA LEU A 24 5.38 5.09 2.49
C LEU A 24 4.17 5.02 3.41
N ALA A 25 3.04 4.52 2.92
CA ALA A 25 1.82 4.37 3.70
C ALA A 25 1.99 3.42 4.89
N ALA A 26 2.74 2.32 4.73
CA ALA A 26 3.08 1.36 5.80
C ALA A 26 3.73 2.00 7.03
N LYS A 27 4.33 3.19 6.88
CA LYS A 27 4.97 3.94 7.98
C LYS A 27 3.99 4.86 8.71
N PHE A 28 2.74 4.98 8.27
CA PHE A 28 1.76 5.82 8.94
C PHE A 28 1.17 5.11 10.16
N PRO A 29 1.11 5.80 11.32
CA PRO A 29 0.49 5.22 12.51
C PRO A 29 -1.04 5.07 12.36
N GLN A 30 -1.65 5.85 11.49
CA GLN A 30 -3.11 6.04 11.41
C GLN A 30 -3.76 5.39 10.16
N LEU A 31 -3.30 4.18 9.83
CA LEU A 31 -3.89 3.35 8.76
C LEU A 31 -5.25 2.73 9.16
N GLY A 32 -5.53 2.56 10.45
CA GLY A 32 -6.78 1.96 10.93
C GLY A 32 -6.95 0.52 10.45
N ASP A 33 -8.17 0.16 10.08
CA ASP A 33 -8.55 -1.20 9.67
C ASP A 33 -7.84 -1.67 8.39
N GLU A 34 -7.50 -0.73 7.52
CA GLU A 34 -6.80 -0.97 6.24
C GLU A 34 -5.30 -1.28 6.40
N ARG A 35 -4.77 -1.17 7.63
CA ARG A 35 -3.34 -1.39 7.91
C ARG A 35 -2.85 -2.75 7.45
N ASN A 36 -3.62 -3.80 7.71
CA ASN A 36 -3.20 -5.17 7.39
C ASN A 36 -3.13 -5.40 5.88
N ALA A 37 -4.05 -4.82 5.11
CA ALA A 37 -4.02 -4.87 3.65
C ALA A 37 -2.78 -4.15 3.10
N VAL A 38 -2.49 -2.95 3.58
CA VAL A 38 -1.32 -2.16 3.16
C VAL A 38 0.00 -2.88 3.48
N LEU A 39 0.12 -3.46 4.68
CA LEU A 39 1.33 -4.18 5.08
C LEU A 39 1.50 -5.49 4.30
N SER A 40 0.41 -6.23 4.09
CA SER A 40 0.46 -7.49 3.33
C SER A 40 0.81 -7.23 1.87
N ALA A 41 0.27 -6.17 1.27
CA ALA A 41 0.61 -5.76 -0.09
C ALA A 41 2.08 -5.34 -0.20
N HIS A 42 2.58 -4.52 0.74
CA HIS A 42 4.00 -4.14 0.78
C HIS A 42 4.91 -5.38 0.96
N GLY A 43 4.50 -6.33 1.80
CA GLY A 43 5.18 -7.61 1.96
C GLY A 43 5.16 -8.44 0.67
N ALA A 44 4.05 -8.45 -0.06
CA ALA A 44 3.92 -9.14 -1.34
C ALA A 44 4.85 -8.55 -2.44
N TYR A 45 5.16 -7.26 -2.38
CA TYR A 45 6.17 -6.63 -3.25
C TYR A 45 7.61 -6.97 -2.84
N THR A 46 7.91 -7.02 -1.54
CA THR A 46 9.28 -7.18 -1.03
C THR A 46 9.71 -8.63 -0.83
N ASN A 47 8.77 -9.52 -0.52
CA ASN A 47 9.01 -10.95 -0.32
C ASN A 47 7.84 -11.80 -0.88
N PRO A 48 7.61 -11.79 -2.20
CA PRO A 48 6.51 -12.54 -2.83
C PRO A 48 6.59 -14.05 -2.55
N ARG A 49 7.80 -14.61 -2.49
CA ARG A 49 8.01 -16.04 -2.25
C ARG A 49 7.43 -16.52 -0.92
N PHE A 50 7.60 -15.74 0.15
CA PHE A 50 7.03 -16.09 1.45
C PHE A 50 5.51 -16.18 1.38
N TYR A 51 4.85 -15.19 0.76
CA TYR A 51 3.39 -15.18 0.62
C TYR A 51 2.89 -16.33 -0.24
N ALA A 52 3.57 -16.65 -1.35
CA ALA A 52 3.24 -17.81 -2.17
C ALA A 52 3.40 -19.14 -1.39
N GLN A 53 4.45 -19.27 -0.55
CA GLN A 53 4.69 -20.48 0.24
C GLN A 53 3.61 -20.74 1.29
N ILE A 54 3.02 -19.69 1.85
CA ILE A 54 1.89 -19.81 2.80
C ILE A 54 0.52 -19.85 2.10
N GLY A 55 0.49 -20.06 0.78
CA GLY A 55 -0.73 -20.19 0.00
C GLY A 55 -1.49 -18.89 -0.24
N LYS A 56 -0.83 -17.73 -0.15
CA LYS A 56 -1.43 -16.43 -0.48
C LYS A 56 -1.17 -16.08 -1.94
N ASP A 57 -2.19 -15.52 -2.57
CA ASP A 57 -2.09 -14.93 -3.90
C ASP A 57 -1.46 -13.54 -3.80
N ILE A 58 -0.25 -13.42 -4.35
CA ILE A 58 0.55 -12.18 -4.35
C ILE A 58 -0.19 -11.05 -5.06
N GLU A 59 -0.84 -11.33 -6.18
CA GLU A 59 -1.51 -10.30 -6.98
C GLU A 59 -2.79 -9.82 -6.30
N GLN A 60 -3.53 -10.72 -5.65
CA GLN A 60 -4.65 -10.32 -4.79
C GLN A 60 -4.19 -9.45 -3.61
N LEU A 61 -3.07 -9.79 -2.97
CA LEU A 61 -2.52 -8.96 -1.89
C LEU A 61 -2.15 -7.56 -2.37
N LYS A 62 -1.50 -7.45 -3.54
CA LYS A 62 -1.16 -6.16 -4.14
C LYS A 62 -2.42 -5.34 -4.48
N ALA A 63 -3.44 -5.99 -5.07
CA ALA A 63 -4.70 -5.36 -5.39
C ALA A 63 -5.43 -4.87 -4.13
N ALA A 64 -5.53 -5.70 -3.10
CA ALA A 64 -6.15 -5.33 -1.82
C ALA A 64 -5.46 -4.13 -1.17
N GLY A 65 -4.12 -4.07 -1.20
CA GLY A 65 -3.39 -2.90 -0.69
C GLY A 65 -3.63 -1.63 -1.52
N ARG A 66 -3.75 -1.75 -2.84
CA ARG A 66 -4.10 -0.62 -3.70
C ARG A 66 -5.48 -0.08 -3.35
N ASP A 67 -6.47 -0.96 -3.26
CA ASP A 67 -7.86 -0.59 -2.99
C ASP A 67 -8.00 0.03 -1.59
N ALA A 68 -7.26 -0.49 -0.60
CA ALA A 68 -7.12 0.09 0.73
C ALA A 68 -6.54 1.51 0.72
N LEU A 69 -5.50 1.78 -0.09
CA LEU A 69 -4.95 3.13 -0.24
C LEU A 69 -5.94 4.08 -0.93
N ILE A 70 -6.66 3.61 -1.94
CA ILE A 70 -7.69 4.40 -2.63
C ILE A 70 -8.83 4.73 -1.67
N LEU A 71 -9.33 3.76 -0.90
CA LEU A 71 -10.39 3.98 0.08
C LEU A 71 -9.95 5.00 1.14
N ARG A 72 -8.69 4.93 1.58
CA ARG A 72 -8.17 5.79 2.66
C ARG A 72 -7.75 7.19 2.19
N PHE A 73 -7.18 7.31 0.99
CA PHE A 73 -6.52 8.53 0.52
C PHE A 73 -6.98 9.03 -0.85
N GLY A 74 -7.78 8.25 -1.57
CA GLY A 74 -8.27 8.54 -2.92
C GLY A 74 -9.45 9.51 -2.99
N ASN A 75 -10.17 9.74 -1.89
CA ASN A 75 -11.11 10.87 -1.80
C ASN A 75 -10.32 12.17 -1.66
N VAL A 76 -10.15 12.88 -2.77
CA VAL A 76 -9.69 14.28 -2.84
C VAL A 76 -10.63 15.05 -3.76
#